data_AF-A0A916PZ34-F1
#
_entry.id   AF-A0A916PZ34-F1
#
_cell.length_a   1.000
_cell.length_b   1.000
_cell.length_c   1.000
_cell.angle_alpha   90.00
_cell.angle_beta   90.00
_cell.angle_gamma   90.00
#
_symmetry.space_group_name_H-M   'P 1'
#
loop_
_entity.id
_entity.type
_entity.pdbx_description
1 polymer ?
#
loop_
_entity_poly.entity_id
_entity_poly.type
_entity_poly.pdbx_seq_one_letter_code
_entity_poly.pdbx_strand_id
1 'polypeptide(L)'
;MIAWSIQDPSQTTSSDANPALCPTMSDNLSKSKSLKFHPIKVVAEPWRGEHHVYSIFALPLQYKDIYYRSQLLVKDTDTPWEVTPTDGLKYGEIAPEDSFLVIGFFPTRLTLWYWVSGRFGELRQPCNWTLHLFPK
;
A
#
# COMPACT_ATOMS: atom_id res chain seq x y z
N MET A 1 -48.85 13.33 31.80
CA MET A 1 -47.81 14.06 31.03
C MET A 1 -46.96 14.82 32.02
N ILE A 2 -45.67 14.48 32.12
CA ILE A 2 -44.50 15.37 32.06
C ILE A 2 -43.29 14.42 32.13
N ALA A 3 -42.40 14.61 31.16
CA ALA A 3 -41.34 13.69 30.75
C ALA A 3 -40.13 13.74 31.69
N TRP A 4 -39.49 12.58 31.84
CA TRP A 4 -38.16 12.44 32.45
C TRP A 4 -37.12 12.56 31.34
N SER A 5 -36.35 13.65 31.34
CA SER A 5 -35.13 13.76 30.54
C SER A 5 -34.00 13.01 31.25
N ILE A 6 -33.64 11.84 30.72
CA ILE A 6 -32.37 11.18 31.02
C ILE A 6 -31.38 11.67 29.97
N GLN A 7 -30.37 12.40 30.42
CA GLN A 7 -29.22 12.78 29.62
C GLN A 7 -28.08 11.80 29.87
N ASP A 8 -27.31 11.57 28.80
CA ASP A 8 -25.97 10.97 28.66
C ASP A 8 -25.91 9.49 28.19
N PRO A 9 -24.87 9.07 27.44
CA PRO A 9 -23.76 9.82 26.82
C PRO A 9 -23.45 9.44 25.34
N SER A 10 -22.57 10.23 24.72
CA SER A 10 -21.68 9.85 23.60
C SER A 10 -22.32 9.28 22.32
N GLN A 11 -22.67 10.17 21.39
CA GLN A 11 -22.56 9.81 19.97
C GLN A 11 -21.07 9.77 19.60
N THR A 12 -20.46 8.60 19.73
CA THR A 12 -19.26 8.28 18.95
C THR A 12 -19.73 8.08 17.51
N THR A 13 -19.76 9.16 16.73
CA THR A 13 -19.84 9.07 15.27
C THR A 13 -18.61 8.29 14.82
N SER A 14 -18.85 7.08 14.35
CA SER A 14 -17.92 6.24 13.60
C SER A 14 -17.46 7.02 12.36
N SER A 15 -16.36 7.77 12.51
CA SER A 15 -15.62 8.28 11.38
C SER A 15 -14.78 7.13 10.86
N ASP A 16 -15.21 6.61 9.72
CA ASP A 16 -14.45 5.67 8.91
C ASP A 16 -12.99 6.10 8.83
N ALA A 17 -12.10 5.22 9.30
CA ALA A 17 -10.67 5.44 9.25
C ALA A 17 -10.23 5.48 7.78
N ASN A 18 -10.07 6.68 7.24
CA ASN A 18 -9.42 6.91 5.95
C ASN A 18 -8.07 6.20 5.93
N PRO A 19 -7.80 5.29 4.98
CA PRO A 19 -6.52 4.59 4.93
C PRO A 19 -5.42 5.61 4.63
N ALA A 20 -4.61 5.89 5.67
CA ALA A 20 -3.33 6.57 5.68
C ALA A 20 -3.05 7.45 4.44
N LEU A 21 -3.44 8.73 4.50
CA LEU A 21 -2.96 9.77 3.59
C LEU A 21 -1.44 9.93 3.77
N CYS A 22 -0.67 9.13 3.03
CA CYS A 22 0.74 9.42 2.81
C CYS A 22 0.85 10.81 2.16
N PRO A 23 1.91 11.58 2.46
CA PRO A 23 2.07 12.92 1.91
C PRO A 23 1.80 12.90 0.41
N THR A 24 0.88 13.79 0.02
CA THR A 24 0.14 13.76 -1.24
C THR A 24 1.08 13.68 -2.44
N MET A 25 0.66 12.90 -3.44
CA MET A 25 1.30 12.80 -4.76
C MET A 25 1.75 14.17 -5.22
N SER A 26 3.06 14.36 -5.31
CA SER A 26 3.63 15.57 -5.88
C SER A 26 4.00 15.23 -7.32
N ASP A 27 3.19 15.70 -8.28
CA ASP A 27 3.53 15.78 -9.71
C ASP A 27 4.67 16.80 -9.95
N ASN A 28 5.66 16.84 -9.07
CA ASN A 28 6.86 17.63 -9.26
C ASN A 28 7.79 16.84 -10.17
N LEU A 29 7.52 16.99 -11.47
CA LEU A 29 8.28 16.50 -12.60
C LEU A 29 9.64 17.23 -12.71
N SER A 30 10.43 17.28 -11.66
CA SER A 30 11.74 17.95 -11.71
C SER A 30 12.87 16.93 -11.73
N LYS A 31 13.45 16.77 -12.92
CA LYS A 31 14.77 16.20 -13.27
C LYS A 31 15.02 14.69 -13.16
N SER A 32 14.11 13.89 -12.61
CA SER A 32 14.05 12.44 -12.88
C SER A 32 12.58 12.00 -12.94
N LYS A 33 12.11 11.63 -14.13
CA LYS A 33 10.70 11.66 -14.54
C LYS A 33 9.88 10.43 -14.07
N SER A 34 10.03 9.99 -12.83
CA SER A 34 9.29 8.82 -12.29
C SER A 34 8.01 9.23 -11.57
N LEU A 35 6.89 8.61 -11.90
CA LEU A 35 5.63 8.70 -11.16
C LEU A 35 5.72 7.84 -9.90
N LYS A 36 5.18 8.31 -8.77
CA LYS A 36 5.20 7.58 -7.50
C LYS A 36 3.79 7.19 -7.09
N PHE A 37 3.60 5.90 -6.79
CA PHE A 37 2.34 5.37 -6.29
C PHE A 37 2.53 4.79 -4.89
N HIS A 38 1.52 4.97 -4.05
CA HIS A 38 1.43 4.34 -2.73
C HIS A 38 0.47 3.15 -2.80
N PRO A 39 0.67 2.13 -1.96
CA PRO A 39 -0.17 0.96 -1.99
C PRO A 39 -1.57 1.27 -1.44
N ILE A 40 -2.59 0.66 -2.04
CA ILE A 40 -3.95 0.64 -1.50
C ILE A 40 -4.07 -0.35 -0.33
N LYS A 41 -3.19 -1.36 -0.30
CA LYS A 41 -3.11 -2.35 0.75
C LYS A 41 -1.69 -2.81 0.99
N VAL A 42 -1.37 -2.99 2.26
CA VAL A 42 -0.13 -3.62 2.71
C VAL A 42 -0.49 -4.73 3.69
N VAL A 43 0.07 -5.90 3.47
CA VAL A 43 -0.01 -7.03 4.38
C VAL A 43 1.40 -7.35 4.83
N ALA A 44 1.63 -7.28 6.15
CA ALA A 44 2.89 -7.63 6.77
C ALA A 44 2.60 -8.39 8.07
N GLU A 45 2.39 -9.70 7.90
CA GLU A 45 2.07 -10.63 8.97
C GLU A 45 3.21 -11.64 9.21
N PRO A 46 3.42 -12.10 10.45
CA PRO A 46 4.37 -13.16 10.74
C PRO A 46 4.04 -14.42 9.95
N TRP A 47 5.06 -15.16 9.49
CA TRP A 47 4.86 -16.39 8.71
C TRP A 47 4.01 -17.42 9.46
N ARG A 48 2.87 -17.78 8.87
CA ARG A 48 2.03 -18.91 9.27
C ARG A 48 1.72 -19.87 8.09
N GLY A 49 2.48 -19.79 6.99
CA GLY A 49 2.20 -20.51 5.76
C GLY A 49 2.80 -19.84 4.51
N GLU A 50 1.97 -19.50 3.52
CA GLU A 50 2.35 -18.75 2.31
C GLU A 50 3.00 -17.39 2.65
N HIS A 51 3.63 -16.75 1.66
CA HIS A 51 4.34 -15.49 1.85
C HIS A 51 3.37 -14.33 2.16
N HIS A 52 3.33 -13.86 3.42
CA HIS A 52 2.38 -12.84 3.90
C HIS A 52 2.97 -11.41 4.02
N VAL A 53 4.02 -11.11 3.26
CA VAL A 53 4.57 -9.75 3.19
C VAL A 53 4.52 -9.23 1.76
N TYR A 54 3.52 -8.40 1.49
CA TYR A 54 3.27 -7.85 0.17
C TYR A 54 2.53 -6.51 0.22
N SER A 55 2.58 -5.78 -0.88
CA SER A 55 1.84 -4.55 -1.11
C SER A 55 1.07 -4.63 -2.43
N ILE A 56 -0.14 -4.06 -2.45
CA ILE A 56 -1.00 -3.98 -3.64
C ILE A 56 -1.15 -2.51 -4.00
N PHE A 57 -0.98 -2.21 -5.28
CA PHE A 57 -1.13 -0.86 -5.84
C PHE A 57 -2.23 -0.87 -6.89
N ALA A 58 -3.03 0.20 -6.90
CA ALA A 58 -3.93 0.50 -8.01
C ALA A 58 -3.22 1.46 -8.97
N LEU A 59 -3.06 1.03 -10.22
CA LEU A 59 -2.47 1.83 -11.28
C LEU A 59 -3.53 2.19 -12.31
N PRO A 60 -3.60 3.45 -12.78
CA PRO A 60 -4.46 3.83 -13.90
C PRO A 60 -4.24 2.96 -15.13
N LEU A 61 -5.32 2.57 -15.83
CA LEU A 61 -5.26 1.69 -17.01
C LEU A 61 -4.34 2.21 -18.13
N GLN A 62 -4.15 3.52 -18.23
CA GLN A 62 -3.19 4.14 -19.17
C GLN A 62 -1.75 3.65 -19.00
N TYR A 63 -1.40 3.08 -17.85
CA TYR A 63 -0.06 2.55 -17.56
C TYR A 63 0.04 1.03 -17.69
N LYS A 64 -1.03 0.35 -18.11
CA LYS A 64 -1.09 -1.10 -18.22
C LYS A 64 -0.04 -1.69 -19.16
N ASP A 65 0.36 -0.99 -20.20
CA ASP A 65 1.39 -1.47 -21.13
C ASP A 65 2.82 -1.10 -20.71
N ILE A 66 2.99 -0.37 -19.61
CA ILE A 66 4.31 0.07 -19.12
C ILE A 66 4.58 -0.33 -17.66
N TYR A 67 3.70 -1.09 -17.03
CA TYR A 67 3.84 -1.51 -15.62
C TYR A 67 5.17 -2.24 -15.35
N TYR A 68 5.70 -2.98 -16.32
CA TYR A 68 6.97 -3.71 -16.20
C TYR A 68 8.18 -2.79 -16.00
N ARG A 69 8.02 -1.48 -16.23
CA ARG A 69 9.04 -0.46 -15.93
C ARG A 69 8.94 0.05 -14.50
N SER A 70 8.00 -0.45 -13.71
CA SER A 70 7.86 -0.03 -12.33
C SER A 70 8.87 -0.72 -11.42
N GLN A 71 9.28 0.00 -10.39
CA GLN A 71 10.23 -0.44 -9.38
C GLN A 71 9.61 -0.20 -8.01
N LEU A 72 9.38 -1.27 -7.26
CA LEU A 72 8.94 -1.20 -5.89
C LEU A 72 10.13 -0.91 -4.98
N LEU A 73 10.02 0.13 -4.17
CA LEU A 73 10.98 0.49 -3.14
C LEU A 73 10.29 0.48 -1.79
N VAL A 74 10.97 -0.10 -0.80
CA VAL A 74 10.61 0.00 0.60
C VAL A 74 11.61 0.94 1.27
N LYS A 75 11.15 1.73 2.22
CA LYS A 75 11.98 2.68 2.97
C LYS A 75 13.25 1.99 3.47
N ASP A 76 14.38 2.67 3.33
CA ASP A 76 15.72 2.21 3.74
C ASP A 76 16.15 0.89 3.07
N THR A 77 15.70 0.65 1.84
CA THR A 77 16.20 -0.43 0.99
C THR A 77 16.73 0.14 -0.32
N ASP A 78 17.90 -0.35 -0.74
CA ASP A 78 18.57 0.13 -1.95
C ASP A 78 18.25 -0.74 -3.18
N THR A 79 17.57 -1.86 -2.99
CA THR A 79 17.27 -2.82 -4.05
C THR A 79 15.80 -2.70 -4.45
N PRO A 80 15.49 -2.21 -5.67
CA PRO A 80 14.12 -2.21 -6.15
C PRO A 80 13.67 -3.65 -6.47
N TRP A 81 12.37 -3.90 -6.35
CA TRP A 81 11.75 -5.18 -6.72
C TRP A 81 10.68 -5.00 -7.79
N GLU A 82 10.43 -6.09 -8.51
CA GLU A 82 9.39 -6.14 -9.52
C GLU A 82 8.01 -6.33 -8.88
N VAL A 83 6.99 -5.86 -9.60
CA VAL A 83 5.59 -6.10 -9.28
C VAL A 83 4.95 -6.92 -10.39
N THR A 84 3.97 -7.74 -10.02
CA THR A 84 3.21 -8.57 -10.95
C THR A 84 1.76 -8.10 -11.03
N PRO A 85 1.11 -8.14 -12.21
CA PRO A 85 -0.31 -7.88 -12.29
C PRO A 85 -1.10 -8.92 -11.50
N THR A 86 -2.19 -8.49 -10.86
CA THR A 86 -3.10 -9.37 -10.14
C THR A 86 -4.55 -8.93 -10.39
N ASP A 87 -5.48 -9.86 -10.27
CA ASP A 87 -6.92 -9.60 -10.25
C ASP A 87 -7.41 -9.15 -8.85
N GLY A 88 -6.57 -9.24 -7.82
CA GLY A 88 -6.87 -8.86 -6.44
C GLY A 88 -7.77 -9.84 -5.68
N LEU A 89 -8.50 -10.73 -6.39
CA LEU A 89 -9.49 -11.64 -5.80
C LEU A 89 -8.88 -12.56 -4.73
N LYS A 90 -7.70 -13.13 -4.99
CA LYS A 90 -6.98 -13.99 -4.00
C LYS A 90 -6.62 -13.22 -2.72
N TYR A 91 -6.48 -11.89 -2.82
CA TYR A 91 -6.02 -11.02 -1.74
C TYR A 91 -7.15 -10.19 -1.13
N GLY A 92 -8.40 -10.42 -1.54
CA GLY A 92 -9.57 -9.69 -1.08
C GLY A 92 -9.59 -8.23 -1.49
N GLU A 93 -8.96 -7.88 -2.61
CA GLU A 93 -8.97 -6.53 -3.18
C GLU A 93 -9.70 -6.50 -4.52
N ILE A 94 -10.41 -5.41 -4.76
CA ILE A 94 -11.09 -5.15 -6.03
C ILE A 94 -10.45 -3.92 -6.65
N ALA A 95 -10.12 -4.01 -7.95
CA ALA A 95 -9.56 -2.89 -8.68
C ALA A 95 -10.56 -1.70 -8.65
N PRO A 96 -10.13 -0.50 -8.23
CA PRO A 96 -10.91 0.72 -8.43
C PRO A 96 -11.26 0.96 -9.90
N GLU A 97 -12.30 1.76 -10.16
CA GLU A 97 -12.68 2.16 -11.53
C GLU A 97 -11.48 2.73 -12.31
N ASP A 98 -11.39 2.40 -13.60
CA ASP A 98 -10.31 2.78 -14.51
C ASP A 98 -8.87 2.46 -14.05
N SER A 99 -8.72 1.47 -13.17
CA SER A 99 -7.42 1.01 -12.68
C SER A 99 -7.24 -0.51 -12.80
N PHE A 100 -5.98 -0.95 -12.72
CA PHE A 100 -5.62 -2.36 -12.58
C PHE A 100 -4.71 -2.53 -11.37
N LEU A 101 -4.69 -3.75 -10.81
CA LEU A 101 -3.91 -4.04 -9.62
C LEU A 101 -2.56 -4.66 -9.99
N VAL A 102 -1.55 -4.23 -9.25
CA VAL A 102 -0.24 -4.89 -9.21
C VAL A 102 0.11 -5.23 -7.78
N ILE A 103 0.80 -6.36 -7.59
CA ILE A 103 1.26 -6.85 -6.30
C ILE A 103 2.79 -6.94 -6.30
N GLY A 104 3.40 -6.48 -5.22
CA GLY A 104 4.83 -6.63 -4.97
C GLY A 104 5.08 -7.42 -3.70
N PHE A 105 5.82 -8.53 -3.83
CA PHE A 105 6.23 -9.36 -2.70
C PHE A 105 7.57 -8.89 -2.15
N PHE A 106 7.65 -8.70 -0.84
CA PHE A 106 8.91 -8.38 -0.20
C PHE A 106 9.78 -9.63 -0.08
N PRO A 107 11.10 -9.60 -0.32
CA PRO A 107 11.90 -10.82 -0.26
C PRO A 107 11.89 -11.47 1.13
N THR A 108 11.66 -12.79 1.19
CA THR A 108 11.63 -13.57 2.44
C THR A 108 12.82 -13.28 3.36
N ARG A 109 14.03 -13.25 2.79
CA ARG A 109 15.26 -13.01 3.52
C ARG A 109 15.29 -11.62 4.18
N LEU A 110 14.77 -10.60 3.50
CA LEU A 110 14.70 -9.25 4.05
C LEU A 110 13.62 -9.15 5.12
N THR A 111 12.46 -9.77 4.94
CA THR A 111 11.42 -9.81 5.97
C THR A 111 11.96 -10.39 7.29
N LEU A 112 12.71 -11.50 7.22
CA LEU A 112 13.32 -12.11 8.39
C LEU A 112 14.33 -11.17 9.05
N TRP A 113 15.13 -10.46 8.24
CA TRP A 113 16.06 -9.46 8.75
C TRP A 113 15.35 -8.27 9.42
N TYR A 114 14.25 -7.78 8.84
CA TYR A 114 13.39 -6.76 9.45
C TYR A 114 12.76 -7.24 10.76
N TRP A 115 12.41 -8.53 10.83
CA TRP A 115 11.89 -9.13 12.06
C TRP A 115 12.94 -9.18 13.17
N VAL A 116 14.13 -9.73 12.89
CA VAL A 116 15.22 -9.86 13.88
C VAL A 116 15.78 -8.49 14.30
N SER A 117 15.76 -7.49 13.42
CA SER A 117 16.18 -6.11 13.73
C SER A 117 15.11 -5.27 14.44
N GLY A 118 13.91 -5.81 14.69
CA GLY A 118 12.80 -5.07 15.32
C GLY A 118 12.11 -4.05 14.39
N ARG A 119 12.47 -4.03 13.10
CA ARG A 119 11.95 -3.11 12.08
C ARG A 119 10.71 -3.61 11.36
N PHE A 120 10.20 -4.80 11.70
CA PHE A 120 9.02 -5.39 11.04
C PHE A 120 7.79 -4.48 11.04
N GLY A 121 7.63 -3.63 12.07
CA GLY A 121 6.57 -2.63 12.12
C GLY A 121 6.61 -1.61 10.97
N GLU A 122 7.78 -1.34 10.39
CA GLU A 122 7.94 -0.45 9.25
C GLU A 122 7.27 -1.03 7.99
N LEU A 123 7.32 -2.35 7.82
CA LEU A 123 6.68 -3.03 6.70
C LEU A 123 5.15 -2.92 6.73
N ARG A 124 4.55 -2.64 7.89
CA ARG A 124 3.10 -2.46 8.03
C ARG A 124 2.62 -1.08 7.60
N GLN A 125 3.51 -0.10 7.48
CA GLN A 125 3.14 1.27 7.17
C GLN A 125 3.08 1.47 5.66
N PRO A 126 1.91 1.79 5.07
CA PRO A 126 1.76 1.98 3.62
C PRO A 126 2.75 3.00 3.03
N CYS A 127 3.03 4.07 3.76
CA CYS A 127 3.92 5.15 3.30
C CYS A 127 5.40 4.76 3.22
N ASN A 128 5.78 3.61 3.78
CA ASN A 128 7.13 3.08 3.60
C ASN A 128 7.28 2.32 2.28
N TRP A 129 6.21 2.11 1.52
CA TRP A 129 6.24 1.44 0.23
C TRP A 129 5.97 2.48 -0.86
N THR A 130 6.82 2.53 -1.87
CA THR A 130 6.66 3.41 -3.01
C THR A 130 6.91 2.64 -4.29
N LEU A 131 5.94 2.67 -5.19
CA LEU A 131 6.09 2.13 -6.53
C LEU A 131 6.47 3.27 -7.48
N HIS A 132 7.67 3.22 -8.02
CA HIS A 132 8.15 4.17 -9.02
C HIS A 132 7.88 3.66 -10.41
N LEU A 133 7.08 4.37 -11.21
CA LEU A 133 6.86 4.07 -12.61
C LEU A 133 7.61 5.06 -13.49
N PHE A 134 8.31 4.58 -14.51
CA PHE A 134 9.08 5.41 -15.43
C PHE A 134 8.37 5.52 -16.79
N PRO A 135 7.48 6.52 -16.98
CA PRO A 135 6.98 6.88 -18.30
C PRO A 135 8.17 7.41 -19.13
N LYS A 136 8.27 6.99 -20.40
CA LYS A 136 9.33 7.44 -21.31
C LYS A 136 9.33 8.96 -21.51
#